data_AF-B8KWD7-F1
#
_entry.id   AF-B8KWD7-F1
#
_cell.length_a   1.000
_cell.length_b   1.000
_cell.length_c   1.000
_cell.angle_alpha   90.00
_cell.angle_beta   90.00
_cell.angle_gamma   90.00
#
_symmetry.space_group_name_H-M   'P 1'
#
loop_
_entity.id
_entity.type
_entity.pdbx_description
1 polymer ?
#
loop_
_entity_poly.entity_id
_entity_poly.type
_entity_poly.pdbx_seq_one_letter_code
_entity_poly.pdbx_strand_id
1 'polypeptide(L)'
;MGKHFYYAHGSVVFGHEFGFFKSGESCELDIIWVSISSSESTVSQFRGEEVSVSLTVSGEGQEAEFNADLSVVAVESLGFMKIILMTNDEASPSLISALSDGEVVTVQVEAAGPLAKQLDILYDYHSLEGFEGARELATALCLSEKRESKHESRSG
;
A
#
# COMPACT_ATOMS: atom_id res chain seq x y z
N MET A 1 -19.61 -2.72 -3.15
CA MET A 1 -19.17 -1.61 -2.29
C MET A 1 -17.83 -1.13 -2.84
N GLY A 2 -17.66 0.17 -3.08
CA GLY A 2 -16.46 0.70 -3.74
C GLY A 2 -15.20 0.58 -2.88
N LYS A 3 -14.05 0.50 -3.55
CA LYS A 3 -12.72 0.65 -2.96
C LYS A 3 -12.08 1.89 -3.58
N HIS A 4 -11.62 2.81 -2.75
CA HIS A 4 -10.97 4.05 -3.20
C HIS A 4 -9.49 3.96 -2.90
N PHE A 5 -8.67 3.95 -3.96
CA PHE A 5 -7.22 3.82 -3.86
C PHE A 5 -6.55 5.19 -3.99
N TYR A 6 -5.48 5.38 -3.24
CA TYR A 6 -4.55 6.49 -3.42
C TYR A 6 -3.14 5.97 -3.15
N TYR A 7 -2.23 6.20 -4.09
CA TYR A 7 -0.90 5.60 -4.11
C TYR A 7 0.10 6.48 -4.85
N ALA A 8 1.38 6.20 -4.60
CA ALA A 8 2.52 6.78 -5.29
C ALA A 8 3.32 5.68 -5.99
N HIS A 9 3.87 6.02 -7.15
CA HIS A 9 4.76 5.14 -7.89
C HIS A 9 6.17 5.12 -7.29
N GLY A 10 6.84 3.98 -7.43
CA GLY A 10 8.24 3.80 -7.08
C GLY A 10 9.16 4.63 -7.97
N SER A 11 10.28 5.05 -7.40
CA SER A 11 11.32 5.83 -8.07
C SER A 11 12.39 4.94 -8.70
N VAL A 12 12.61 3.74 -8.15
CA VAL A 12 13.51 2.71 -8.70
C VAL A 12 12.78 1.94 -9.80
N VAL A 13 11.56 1.49 -9.54
CA VAL A 13 10.69 0.85 -10.53
C VAL A 13 9.35 1.58 -10.58
N PHE A 14 9.08 2.25 -11.69
CA PHE A 14 7.85 3.02 -11.87
C PHE A 14 6.57 2.18 -11.66
N GLY A 15 6.62 0.88 -11.97
CA GLY A 15 5.49 -0.03 -11.76
C GLY A 15 5.29 -0.50 -10.31
N HIS A 16 6.21 -0.18 -9.39
CA HIS A 16 5.99 -0.43 -7.97
C HIS A 16 5.06 0.65 -7.42
N GLU A 17 4.21 0.26 -6.49
CA GLU A 17 3.20 1.15 -5.90
C GLU A 17 3.19 0.99 -4.39
N PHE A 18 3.11 2.11 -3.69
CA PHE A 18 2.83 2.16 -2.27
C PHE A 18 1.67 3.11 -2.04
N GLY A 19 0.73 2.70 -1.22
CA GLY A 19 -0.39 3.54 -0.85
C GLY A 19 -1.39 2.80 0.00
N PHE A 20 -2.64 3.17 -0.19
CA PHE A 20 -3.73 2.68 0.65
C PHE A 20 -5.00 2.52 -0.15
N PHE A 21 -5.92 1.73 0.39
CA PHE A 21 -7.32 1.80 -0.02
C PHE A 21 -8.26 1.98 1.16
N LYS A 22 -9.38 2.65 0.87
CA LYS A 22 -10.53 2.78 1.76
C LYS A 22 -11.65 1.87 1.28
N SER A 23 -12.19 1.06 2.18
CA SER A 23 -13.37 0.23 1.92
C SER A 23 -14.64 1.00 2.28
N GLY A 24 -15.70 0.91 1.48
CA GLY A 24 -16.98 1.53 1.82
C GLY A 24 -17.57 1.07 3.15
N GLU A 25 -17.16 -0.10 3.67
CA GLU A 25 -17.54 -0.54 5.03
C GLU A 25 -16.95 0.38 6.11
N SER A 26 -15.70 0.83 5.90
CA SER A 26 -14.89 1.54 6.89
C SER A 26 -14.03 2.63 6.24
N CYS A 27 -14.66 3.76 5.88
CA CYS A 27 -13.98 4.90 5.24
C CYS A 27 -12.92 5.59 6.11
N GLU A 28 -12.98 5.37 7.43
CA GLU A 28 -12.01 5.92 8.38
C GLU A 28 -10.68 5.14 8.37
N LEU A 29 -10.69 3.90 7.88
CA LEU A 29 -9.52 3.03 7.90
C LEU A 29 -8.74 3.16 6.60
N ASP A 30 -7.42 3.21 6.75
CA ASP A 30 -6.47 3.23 5.65
C ASP A 30 -5.78 1.87 5.61
N ILE A 31 -6.13 1.03 4.64
CA ILE A 31 -5.54 -0.31 4.52
C ILE A 31 -4.35 -0.23 3.58
N ILE A 32 -3.18 -0.66 4.05
CA ILE A 32 -1.91 -0.59 3.31
C ILE A 32 -2.01 -1.42 2.02
N TRP A 33 -1.53 -0.84 0.93
CA TRP A 33 -1.40 -1.46 -0.39
C TRP A 33 0.04 -1.33 -0.88
N VAL A 34 0.65 -2.47 -1.19
CA VAL A 34 1.99 -2.53 -1.80
C VAL A 34 1.93 -3.41 -3.04
N SER A 35 2.42 -2.88 -4.16
CA SER A 35 2.67 -3.63 -5.39
C SER A 35 4.16 -3.57 -5.72
N ILE A 36 4.79 -4.73 -5.85
CA ILE A 36 6.18 -4.83 -6.31
C ILE A 36 6.27 -5.86 -7.44
N SER A 37 7.41 -5.88 -8.12
CA SER A 37 7.66 -6.82 -9.21
C SER A 37 9.01 -7.53 -9.09
N SER A 38 9.07 -8.74 -9.63
CA SER A 38 10.29 -9.52 -9.77
C SER A 38 10.25 -10.30 -11.09
N SER A 39 11.42 -10.52 -11.69
CA SER A 39 11.60 -11.41 -12.83
C SER A 39 11.70 -12.89 -12.41
N GLU A 40 11.89 -13.16 -11.12
CA GLU A 40 11.99 -14.51 -10.58
C GLU A 40 10.64 -15.21 -10.52
N SER A 41 10.49 -16.28 -11.30
CA SER A 41 9.22 -17.04 -11.35
C SER A 41 8.84 -17.72 -10.02
N THR A 42 9.82 -17.94 -9.13
CA THR A 42 9.65 -18.58 -7.82
C THR A 42 8.79 -17.74 -6.87
N VAL A 43 8.65 -16.43 -7.10
CA VAL A 43 7.84 -15.55 -6.23
C VAL A 43 6.36 -15.96 -6.18
N SER A 44 5.87 -16.70 -7.18
CA SER A 44 4.50 -17.23 -7.19
C SER A 44 4.20 -18.20 -6.04
N GLN A 45 5.22 -18.80 -5.42
CA GLN A 45 5.03 -19.69 -4.27
C GLN A 45 4.60 -18.97 -2.99
N PHE A 46 4.83 -17.64 -2.90
CA PHE A 46 4.52 -16.86 -1.70
C PHE A 46 3.07 -16.38 -1.63
N ARG A 47 2.23 -16.74 -2.61
CA ARG A 47 0.81 -16.37 -2.56
C ARG A 47 0.15 -16.98 -1.32
N GLY A 48 -0.45 -16.12 -0.50
CA GLY A 48 -1.09 -16.48 0.77
C GLY A 48 -0.15 -16.45 1.98
N GLU A 49 1.14 -16.17 1.78
CA GLU A 49 2.10 -15.99 2.87
C GLU A 49 2.04 -14.57 3.43
N GLU A 50 2.42 -14.44 4.71
CA GLU A 50 2.64 -13.16 5.38
C GLU A 50 4.08 -12.71 5.20
N VAL A 51 4.25 -11.40 4.99
CA VAL A 51 5.52 -10.75 4.68
C VAL A 51 5.63 -9.47 5.49
N SER A 52 6.68 -9.37 6.30
CA SER A 52 7.00 -8.13 6.99
C SER A 52 7.62 -7.13 6.01
N VAL A 53 7.09 -5.91 6.03
CA VAL A 53 7.53 -4.77 5.24
C VAL A 53 7.90 -3.64 6.20
N SER A 54 9.10 -3.12 6.04
CA SER A 54 9.55 -1.91 6.74
C SER A 54 9.20 -0.67 5.92
N LEU A 55 8.69 0.34 6.61
CA LEU A 55 8.35 1.65 6.06
C LEU A 55 9.18 2.70 6.79
N THR A 56 10.09 3.35 6.07
CA THR A 56 10.93 4.41 6.60
C THR A 56 10.49 5.73 6.00
N VAL A 57 9.88 6.60 6.82
CA VAL A 57 9.42 7.93 6.40
C VAL A 57 10.48 8.97 6.76
N SER A 58 10.86 9.78 5.78
CA SER A 58 11.92 10.79 5.92
C SER A 58 11.44 12.16 5.44
N GLY A 59 11.84 13.22 6.15
CA GLY A 59 11.51 14.62 5.84
C GLY A 59 12.17 15.59 6.82
N GLU A 60 12.57 16.78 6.36
CA GLU A 60 13.20 17.85 7.18
C GLU A 60 14.33 17.38 8.14
N GLY A 61 15.07 16.33 7.78
CA GLY A 61 16.15 15.77 8.61
C GLY A 61 15.70 14.87 9.77
N GLN A 62 14.44 14.44 9.78
CA GLN A 62 13.89 13.42 10.68
C GLN A 62 13.58 12.13 9.92
N GLU A 63 13.60 11.03 10.65
CA GLU A 63 13.30 9.69 10.15
C GLU A 63 12.43 8.94 11.16
N ALA A 64 11.40 8.27 10.66
CA ALA A 64 10.51 7.43 11.45
C ALA A 64 10.35 6.07 10.77
N GLU A 65 10.53 5.00 11.54
CA GLU A 65 10.42 3.62 11.07
C GLU A 65 9.13 2.99 11.57
N PHE A 66 8.47 2.26 10.68
CA PHE A 66 7.27 1.48 10.95
C PHE A 66 7.43 0.09 10.32
N ASN A 67 6.70 -0.88 10.86
CA ASN A 67 6.63 -2.22 10.29
C ASN A 67 5.16 -2.57 10.04
N ALA A 68 4.91 -3.23 8.91
CA ALA A 68 3.61 -3.75 8.53
C ALA A 68 3.75 -5.22 8.14
N ASP A 69 2.85 -6.07 8.65
CA ASP A 69 2.80 -7.49 8.29
C ASP A 69 1.73 -7.68 7.21
N LEU A 70 2.19 -7.79 5.96
CA LEU A 70 1.32 -7.81 4.78
C LEU A 70 1.08 -9.22 4.25
N SER A 71 -0.15 -9.53 3.84
CA SER A 71 -0.46 -10.78 3.13
C SER A 71 -0.22 -10.65 1.63
N VAL A 72 0.46 -11.61 1.02
CA VAL A 72 0.58 -11.70 -0.46
C VAL A 72 -0.74 -12.23 -1.04
N VAL A 73 -1.64 -11.34 -1.43
CA VAL A 73 -2.99 -11.70 -1.89
C VAL A 73 -3.02 -12.14 -3.36
N ALA A 74 -2.06 -11.70 -4.17
CA ALA A 74 -1.96 -12.08 -5.57
C ALA A 74 -0.52 -12.05 -6.08
N VAL A 75 -0.24 -12.93 -7.05
CA VAL A 75 0.97 -12.91 -7.86
C VAL A 75 0.56 -13.11 -9.31
N GLU A 76 0.60 -12.04 -10.10
CA GLU A 76 0.14 -12.03 -11.49
C GLU A 76 1.33 -11.96 -12.47
N SER A 77 1.14 -12.44 -13.70
CA SER A 77 2.19 -12.41 -14.71
C SER A 77 1.98 -11.27 -15.70
N LEU A 78 3.00 -10.45 -15.91
CA LEU A 78 3.02 -9.43 -16.95
C LEU A 78 4.28 -9.64 -17.82
N GLY A 79 4.09 -10.35 -18.93
CA GLY A 79 5.23 -10.79 -19.76
C GLY A 79 6.13 -11.75 -18.98
N PHE A 80 7.40 -11.39 -18.85
CA PHE A 80 8.38 -12.14 -18.05
C PHE A 80 8.40 -11.74 -16.57
N MET A 81 7.71 -10.66 -16.20
CA MET A 81 7.67 -10.17 -14.83
C MET A 81 6.51 -10.79 -14.05
N LYS A 82 6.69 -10.91 -12.75
CA LYS A 82 5.66 -11.22 -11.77
C LYS A 82 5.35 -9.97 -10.96
N ILE A 83 4.07 -9.62 -10.86
CA ILE A 83 3.57 -8.54 -10.01
C ILE A 83 3.03 -9.18 -8.74
N ILE A 84 3.56 -8.76 -7.60
CA ILE A 84 3.22 -9.26 -6.26
C ILE A 84 2.38 -8.17 -5.60
N LEU A 85 1.18 -8.52 -5.15
CA LEU A 85 0.27 -7.61 -4.47
C LEU A 85 0.18 -8.00 -3.00
N MET A 86 0.47 -7.05 -2.11
CA MET A 86 0.53 -7.24 -0.67
C MET A 86 -0.37 -6.22 0.04
N THR A 87 -1.22 -6.69 0.94
CA THR A 87 -2.20 -5.88 1.67
C THR A 87 -2.85 -6.69 2.79
N ASN A 88 -3.49 -6.01 3.75
CA ASN A 88 -4.37 -6.52 4.83
C ASN A 88 -4.20 -5.70 6.12
N ASP A 89 -3.10 -4.97 6.27
CA ASP A 89 -2.77 -4.25 7.50
C ASP A 89 -3.36 -2.83 7.52
N GLU A 90 -3.79 -2.40 8.70
CA GLU A 90 -4.36 -1.07 8.94
C GLU A 90 -3.25 -0.09 9.33
N ALA A 91 -3.19 1.04 8.64
CA ALA A 91 -2.23 2.09 8.93
C ALA A 91 -2.50 2.70 10.31
N SER A 92 -1.52 2.62 11.20
CA SER A 92 -1.61 3.30 12.50
C SER A 92 -1.72 4.83 12.33
N PRO A 93 -2.38 5.54 13.28
CA PRO A 93 -2.43 7.00 13.25
C PRO A 93 -1.05 7.68 13.21
N SER A 94 -0.05 7.08 13.86
CA SER A 94 1.33 7.60 13.83
C SER A 94 2.00 7.42 12.47
N LEU A 95 1.72 6.31 11.76
CA LEU A 95 2.19 6.12 10.38
C LEU A 95 1.55 7.17 9.46
N ILE A 96 0.23 7.34 9.55
CA ILE A 96 -0.48 8.36 8.74
C ILE A 96 0.07 9.76 9.00
N SER A 97 0.29 10.13 10.27
CA SER A 97 0.90 11.43 10.60
C SER A 97 2.29 11.58 10.00
N ALA A 98 3.15 10.57 10.14
CA ALA A 98 4.49 10.61 9.57
C ALA A 98 4.46 10.76 8.04
N LEU A 99 3.55 10.06 7.36
CA LEU A 99 3.39 10.17 5.90
C LEU A 99 2.85 11.53 5.45
N SER A 100 2.01 12.19 6.25
CA SER A 100 1.55 13.56 5.99
C SER A 100 2.66 14.59 6.13
N ASP A 101 3.53 14.42 7.12
CA ASP A 101 4.60 15.38 7.43
C ASP A 101 5.91 15.08 6.65
N GLY A 102 6.04 13.87 6.10
CA GLY A 102 7.22 13.40 5.40
C GLY A 102 7.30 13.83 3.93
N GLU A 103 8.49 13.69 3.35
CA GLU A 103 8.75 13.97 1.94
C GLU A 103 8.83 12.68 1.11
N VAL A 104 9.43 11.63 1.67
CA VAL A 104 9.64 10.34 1.02
C VAL A 104 9.38 9.21 2.00
N VAL A 105 8.72 8.16 1.52
CA VAL A 105 8.68 6.85 2.20
C VAL A 105 9.50 5.84 1.43
N THR A 106 10.41 5.16 2.13
CA THR A 106 11.09 3.97 1.64
C THR A 106 10.28 2.74 2.05
N VAL A 107 9.96 1.89 1.09
CA VAL A 107 9.26 0.63 1.33
C VAL A 107 10.23 -0.50 1.09
N GLN A 108 10.47 -1.33 2.10
CA GLN A 108 11.43 -2.42 2.03
C GLN A 108 10.81 -3.74 2.47
N VAL A 109 10.93 -4.78 1.65
CA VAL A 109 10.63 -6.14 2.08
C VAL A 109 11.75 -6.64 2.98
N GLU A 110 11.41 -7.14 4.17
CA GLU A 110 12.40 -7.55 5.17
C GLU A 110 13.43 -8.55 4.61
N ALA A 111 14.71 -8.14 4.62
CA ALA A 111 15.77 -8.83 3.88
C ALA A 111 16.05 -10.26 4.38
N ALA A 112 15.76 -10.54 5.65
CA ALA A 112 15.87 -11.87 6.23
C ALA A 112 14.77 -12.83 5.76
N GLY A 113 13.66 -12.28 5.24
CA GLY A 113 12.48 -13.02 4.79
C GLY A 113 12.74 -13.89 3.55
N PRO A 114 11.98 -14.98 3.38
CA PRO A 114 12.15 -15.87 2.24
C PRO A 114 11.74 -15.21 0.91
N LEU A 115 10.76 -14.30 0.92
CA LEU A 115 10.37 -13.54 -0.27
C LEU A 115 11.48 -12.61 -0.73
N ALA A 116 12.10 -11.86 0.18
CA ALA A 116 13.18 -10.92 -0.15
C ALA A 116 14.32 -11.57 -0.94
N LYS A 117 14.66 -12.82 -0.63
CA LYS A 117 15.70 -13.58 -1.34
C LYS A 117 15.37 -13.90 -2.80
N GLN A 118 14.13 -13.67 -3.23
CA GLN A 118 13.66 -13.90 -4.60
C GLN A 118 13.29 -12.59 -5.32
N LEU A 119 13.50 -11.44 -4.69
CA LEU A 119 13.23 -10.15 -5.30
C LEU A 119 14.49 -9.60 -5.96
N ASP A 120 14.33 -9.07 -7.18
CA ASP A 120 15.41 -8.34 -7.87
C ASP A 120 15.75 -7.03 -7.14
N ILE A 121 14.74 -6.42 -6.50
CA ILE A 121 14.81 -5.13 -5.83
C ILE A 121 14.13 -5.27 -4.47
N LEU A 122 14.88 -4.97 -3.41
CA LEU A 122 14.42 -5.14 -2.02
C LEU A 122 13.66 -3.94 -1.46
N TYR A 123 13.93 -2.75 -2.01
CA TYR A 123 13.33 -1.51 -1.56
C TYR A 123 13.07 -0.56 -2.73
N ASP A 124 12.06 0.29 -2.56
CA ASP A 124 11.78 1.42 -3.45
C ASP A 124 11.42 2.67 -2.63
N TYR A 125 11.50 3.84 -3.27
CA TYR A 125 11.19 5.13 -2.71
C TYR A 125 9.95 5.71 -3.37
N HIS A 126 9.05 6.25 -2.57
CA HIS A 126 7.82 6.86 -3.02
C HIS A 126 7.74 8.29 -2.52
N SER A 127 7.48 9.23 -3.43
CA SER A 127 7.21 10.63 -3.07
C SER A 127 5.92 10.70 -2.25
N LEU A 128 5.93 11.49 -1.19
CA LEU A 128 4.76 11.82 -0.38
C LEU A 128 4.10 13.12 -0.82
N GLU A 129 4.57 13.74 -1.91
CA GLU A 129 3.95 14.92 -2.49
C GLU A 129 2.47 14.65 -2.83
N GLY A 130 1.57 15.44 -2.22
CA GLY A 130 0.13 15.33 -2.43
C GLY A 130 -0.55 14.19 -1.67
N PHE A 131 0.16 13.47 -0.78
CA PHE A 131 -0.38 12.39 0.03
C PHE A 131 -1.64 12.81 0.80
N GLU A 132 -1.56 13.92 1.56
CA GLU A 132 -2.68 14.40 2.37
C GLU A 132 -3.92 14.71 1.51
N GLY A 133 -3.74 15.46 0.42
CA GLY A 133 -4.84 15.81 -0.48
C GLY A 133 -5.46 14.58 -1.17
N ALA A 134 -4.65 13.60 -1.55
CA ALA A 134 -5.15 12.35 -2.14
C ALA A 134 -5.95 11.52 -1.12
N ARG A 135 -5.48 11.46 0.13
CA ARG A 135 -6.19 10.80 1.23
C ARG A 135 -7.53 11.47 1.56
N GLU A 136 -7.56 12.79 1.61
CA GLU A 136 -8.80 13.57 1.81
C GLU A 136 -9.82 13.28 0.71
N LEU A 137 -9.39 13.29 -0.55
CA LEU A 137 -10.24 12.98 -1.70
C LEU A 137 -10.80 11.55 -1.62
N ALA A 138 -9.96 10.56 -1.34
CA ALA A 138 -10.39 9.16 -1.18
C ALA A 138 -11.41 9.01 -0.03
N THR A 139 -11.22 9.75 1.07
CA THR A 139 -12.17 9.78 2.20
C THR A 139 -13.52 10.34 1.76
N ALA A 140 -13.52 11.48 1.05
CA ALA A 140 -14.74 12.12 0.58
C ALA A 140 -15.55 11.20 -0.35
N LEU A 141 -14.87 10.54 -1.31
CA LEU A 141 -15.50 9.61 -2.24
C LEU A 141 -16.10 8.38 -1.53
N CYS A 142 -15.36 7.81 -0.57
CA CYS A 142 -15.85 6.68 0.22
C CYS A 142 -17.12 7.05 1.01
N LEU A 143 -17.12 8.23 1.65
CA LEU A 143 -18.26 8.69 2.44
C LEU A 143 -19.49 9.00 1.57
N SER A 144 -19.32 9.50 0.34
CA SER A 144 -20.47 9.72 -0.56
C SER A 144 -21.16 8.41 -0.95
N GLU A 145 -20.42 7.37 -1.31
CA GLU A 145 -21.00 6.08 -1.70
C GLU A 145 -21.72 5.38 -0.53
N LYS A 146 -21.19 5.54 0.70
CA LYS A 146 -21.82 5.01 1.91
C LYS A 146 -23.17 5.69 2.22
N ARG A 147 -23.38 6.92 1.78
CA ARG A 147 -24.64 7.66 1.95
C ARG A 147 -25.68 7.22 0.93
N GLU A 148 -25.28 7.04 -0.33
CA GLU A 148 -26.18 6.59 -1.40
C GLU A 148 -26.74 5.18 -1.13
N SER A 149 -25.88 4.24 -0.72
CA SER A 149 -26.28 2.87 -0.36
C SER A 149 -27.24 2.79 0.84
N LYS A 150 -27.18 3.76 1.77
CA LYS A 150 -28.14 3.89 2.88
C LYS A 150 -29.50 4.47 2.45
N HIS A 151 -29.55 5.21 1.35
CA HIS A 151 -30.79 5.80 0.88
C HIS A 151 -31.62 4.78 0.08
N GLU A 152 -30.98 3.94 -0.75
CA GLU A 152 -31.66 2.89 -1.52
C GLU A 152 -32.26 1.79 -0.62
N SER A 153 -31.59 1.45 0.47
CA SER A 153 -32.05 0.44 1.44
C SER A 153 -33.23 0.89 2.32
N ARG A 154 -33.62 2.17 2.27
CA ARG A 154 -34.79 2.72 3.00
C ARG A 154 -36.00 2.97 2.11
N SER A 155 -35.87 2.75 0.80
CA SER A 155 -36.91 3.01 -0.20
C SER A 155 -37.50 1.73 -0.80
N GLY A 156 -37.14 0.55 -0.28
CA GLY A 156 -37.65 -0.76 -0.67
C GLY A 156 -38.55 -1.40 0.38
#